data_AF-A0A2S2NK25-F1
#
_entry.id   AF-A0A2S2NK25-F1
#
_cell.length_a   1.000
_cell.length_b   1.000
_cell.length_c   1.000
_cell.angle_alpha   90.00
_cell.angle_beta   90.00
_cell.angle_gamma   90.00
#
_symmetry.space_group_name_H-M   'P 1'
#
loop_
_entity.id
_entity.type
_entity.pdbx_description
1 polymer ?
#
loop_
_entity_poly.entity_id
_entity_poly.type
_entity_poly.pdbx_seq_one_letter_code
_entity_poly.pdbx_strand_id
1 'polypeptide(L)'
;NYIARFGHGSAKLARQAQSKEKTLAKMVAQGLTDKVTNDKLVTFYFPSCGTIPPPVIMVQNVSFRYNDDSPYIYKNLEFGIDLDTRLALVGPNGAGKSTLLKLLYGEVS
;
A
#
# COMPACT_ATOMS: atom_id res chain seq x y z
N ASN A 1 1.47 -22.29 -20.65
CA ASN A 1 0.53 -22.27 -21.80
C ASN A 1 1.23 -22.31 -23.18
N TYR A 2 2.17 -23.25 -23.41
CA TYR A 2 2.83 -23.44 -24.72
C TYR A 2 2.41 -24.78 -25.36
N ILE A 3 2.23 -25.83 -24.55
CA ILE A 3 1.86 -27.18 -24.99
C ILE A 3 0.48 -27.22 -25.64
N ALA A 4 -0.52 -26.54 -25.08
CA ALA A 4 -1.86 -26.42 -25.67
C ALA A 4 -1.88 -25.74 -27.05
N ARG A 5 -0.86 -24.93 -27.37
CA ARG A 5 -0.77 -24.14 -28.60
C ARG A 5 -0.01 -24.86 -29.73
N PHE A 6 0.88 -25.80 -29.39
CA PHE A 6 1.77 -26.46 -30.37
C PHE A 6 1.71 -28.00 -30.39
N GLY A 7 0.94 -28.62 -29.48
CA GLY A 7 0.77 -30.08 -29.42
C GLY A 7 -0.01 -30.70 -30.59
N HIS A 8 -0.77 -29.89 -31.34
CA HIS A 8 -1.58 -30.32 -32.49
C HIS A 8 -0.97 -29.91 -33.86
N GLY A 9 0.25 -29.36 -33.87
CA GLY A 9 0.94 -28.97 -35.10
C GLY A 9 1.75 -30.12 -35.75
N SER A 10 2.55 -29.79 -36.77
CA SER A 10 3.46 -30.71 -37.48
C SER A 10 4.19 -31.68 -36.54
N ALA A 11 4.37 -32.94 -36.97
CA ALA A 11 4.98 -34.02 -36.18
C ALA A 11 6.34 -33.65 -35.53
N LYS A 12 7.09 -32.72 -36.14
CA LYS A 12 8.34 -32.18 -35.60
C LYS A 12 8.12 -31.31 -34.36
N LEU A 13 7.08 -30.48 -34.35
CA LEU A 13 6.69 -29.61 -33.23
C LEU A 13 6.09 -30.42 -32.07
N ALA A 14 5.26 -31.42 -32.37
CA ALA A 14 4.70 -32.32 -31.37
C ALA A 14 5.80 -33.11 -30.62
N ARG A 15 6.79 -33.65 -31.35
CA ARG A 15 7.95 -34.32 -30.74
C ARG A 15 8.80 -33.37 -29.90
N GLN A 16 8.97 -32.13 -30.33
CA GLN A 16 9.74 -31.14 -29.57
C GLN A 16 9.02 -30.70 -28.29
N ALA A 17 7.70 -30.60 -28.30
CA ALA A 17 6.88 -30.33 -27.12
C ALA A 17 6.97 -31.48 -26.10
N GLN A 18 6.80 -32.74 -26.56
CA GLN A 18 6.91 -33.92 -25.70
C GLN A 18 8.31 -34.11 -25.10
N SER A 19 9.37 -33.82 -25.87
CA SER A 19 10.74 -33.87 -25.36
C SER A 19 11.00 -32.84 -24.26
N LYS A 20 10.49 -31.61 -24.42
CA LYS A 20 10.60 -30.56 -23.39
C LYS A 20 9.81 -30.91 -22.13
N GLU A 21 8.62 -31.52 -22.28
CA GLU A 21 7.80 -31.99 -21.17
C GLU A 21 8.51 -33.09 -20.36
N LYS A 22 9.09 -34.08 -21.04
CA LYS A 22 9.83 -35.17 -20.37
C LYS A 22 11.08 -34.66 -19.65
N THR A 23 11.78 -33.70 -20.22
CA THR A 23 12.95 -33.07 -19.58
C THR A 23 12.53 -32.25 -18.36
N LEU A 24 11.45 -31.48 -18.45
CA LEU A 24 10.90 -30.72 -17.32
C LEU A 24 10.42 -31.64 -16.20
N ALA A 25 9.72 -32.73 -16.52
CA ALA A 25 9.30 -33.74 -15.54
C ALA A 25 10.50 -34.41 -14.86
N LYS A 26 11.59 -34.67 -15.60
CA LYS A 26 12.83 -35.23 -15.03
C LYS A 26 13.55 -34.24 -14.11
N MET A 27 13.57 -32.95 -14.46
CA MET A 27 14.16 -31.89 -13.63
C MET A 27 13.40 -31.70 -12.31
N VAL A 28 12.05 -31.79 -12.35
CA VAL A 28 11.20 -31.74 -11.15
C VAL A 28 11.39 -32.99 -10.27
N ALA A 29 11.49 -34.17 -10.88
CA ALA A 29 11.72 -35.43 -10.14
C ALA A 29 13.12 -35.53 -9.50
N GLN A 30 14.11 -34.85 -10.05
CA GLN A 30 15.48 -34.78 -9.51
C GLN A 30 15.66 -33.71 -8.41
N GLY A 31 14.60 -33.00 -8.01
CA GLY A 31 14.63 -32.05 -6.90
C GLY A 31 15.43 -30.77 -7.18
N LEU A 32 15.76 -30.47 -8.44
CA LEU A 32 16.55 -29.29 -8.83
C LEU A 32 15.70 -28.01 -9.01
N THR A 33 14.37 -28.10 -8.88
CA THR A 33 13.45 -26.97 -9.00
C THR A 33 12.24 -27.16 -8.09
N ASP A 34 11.93 -26.17 -7.25
CA ASP A 34 10.69 -26.14 -6.49
C ASP A 34 9.47 -26.08 -7.43
N LYS A 35 8.36 -26.73 -7.05
CA LYS A 35 7.07 -26.57 -7.75
C LYS A 35 6.76 -25.08 -7.85
N VAL A 36 6.38 -24.60 -9.03
CA VAL A 36 5.91 -23.22 -9.25
C VAL A 36 4.79 -22.90 -8.26
N THR A 37 5.13 -22.29 -7.13
CA THR A 37 4.17 -21.73 -6.20
C THR A 37 3.76 -20.39 -6.79
N ASN A 38 2.48 -20.25 -7.15
CA ASN A 38 1.95 -18.94 -7.49
C ASN A 38 2.20 -18.00 -6.31
N ASP A 39 2.83 -16.85 -6.58
CA ASP A 39 2.95 -15.79 -5.58
C ASP A 39 1.56 -15.49 -5.02
N LYS A 40 1.46 -15.37 -3.69
CA LYS A 40 0.21 -14.94 -3.05
C LYS A 40 -0.10 -13.53 -3.56
N LEU A 41 -1.10 -13.42 -4.42
CA LEU A 41 -1.63 -12.13 -4.85
C LEU A 41 -2.25 -11.45 -3.63
N VAL A 42 -1.60 -10.39 -3.14
CA VAL A 42 -2.17 -9.51 -2.12
C VAL A 42 -3.12 -8.56 -2.83
N THR A 43 -4.41 -8.85 -2.77
CA THR A 43 -5.45 -7.96 -3.29
C THR A 43 -5.75 -6.89 -2.24
N PHE A 44 -5.37 -5.65 -2.53
CA PHE A 44 -5.82 -4.50 -1.75
C PHE A 44 -7.21 -4.07 -2.25
N TYR A 45 -8.18 -4.01 -1.34
CA TYR A 45 -9.51 -3.48 -1.60
C TYR A 45 -9.77 -2.28 -0.69
N PHE A 46 -10.09 -1.15 -1.31
CA PHE A 46 -10.50 0.07 -0.61
C PHE A 46 -11.97 0.32 -0.94
N PRO A 47 -12.90 0.21 0.04
CA PRO A 47 -14.30 0.48 -0.22
C PRO A 47 -14.51 1.94 -0.60
N SER A 48 -15.55 2.22 -1.40
CA SER A 48 -15.94 3.60 -1.68
C SER A 48 -16.40 4.25 -0.38
N CYS A 49 -15.63 5.21 0.12
CA CYS A 49 -16.08 6.13 1.15
C CYS A 49 -17.22 6.96 0.53
N GLY A 50 -18.43 6.91 1.09
CA GLY A 50 -19.52 7.76 0.61
C GLY A 50 -19.22 9.25 0.77
N THR A 51 -20.17 10.11 0.45
CA THR A 51 -20.02 11.57 0.66
C THR A 51 -20.32 11.94 2.12
N ILE A 52 -19.38 12.63 2.76
CA ILE A 52 -19.54 13.20 4.11
C ILE A 52 -19.67 14.72 3.95
N PRO A 53 -20.63 15.38 4.62
CA PRO A 53 -20.74 16.83 4.57
C PRO A 53 -19.49 17.50 5.17
N PRO A 54 -18.95 18.55 4.55
CA PRO A 54 -17.81 19.28 5.07
C PRO A 54 -18.15 20.11 6.32
N PRO A 55 -17.18 20.35 7.22
CA PRO A 55 -15.84 19.76 7.24
C PRO A 55 -15.83 18.37 7.86
N VAL A 56 -15.03 17.48 7.27
CA VAL A 56 -14.88 16.09 7.75
C VAL A 56 -14.10 16.05 9.05
N ILE A 57 -13.08 16.90 9.15
CA ILE A 57 -12.29 17.10 10.36
C ILE A 57 -12.30 18.60 10.65
N MET A 58 -12.63 18.96 11.89
CA MET A 58 -12.62 20.34 12.36
C MET A 58 -11.64 20.44 13.53
N VAL A 59 -10.62 21.28 13.39
CA VAL A 59 -9.68 21.64 14.44
C VAL A 59 -10.06 23.02 14.94
N GLN A 60 -10.36 23.14 16.23
CA GLN A 60 -10.79 24.40 16.85
C GLN A 60 -10.16 24.57 18.23
N ASN A 61 -9.72 25.79 18.52
CA ASN A 61 -9.14 26.16 19.82
C ASN A 61 -7.99 25.26 20.28
N VAL A 62 -7.25 24.64 19.36
CA VAL A 62 -6.17 23.71 19.72
C VAL A 62 -4.91 24.48 20.09
N SER A 63 -4.50 24.35 21.35
CA SER A 63 -3.21 24.84 21.83
C SER A 63 -2.46 23.68 22.46
N PHE A 64 -1.23 23.43 22.02
CA PHE A 64 -0.48 22.26 22.43
C PHE A 64 0.98 22.56 22.71
N ARG A 65 1.48 21.93 23.77
CA ARG A 65 2.88 21.85 24.19
C ARG A 65 3.09 20.51 24.88
N TYR A 66 4.30 19.97 24.83
CA TYR A 66 4.59 18.69 25.47
C TYR A 66 4.75 18.81 26.99
N ASN A 67 5.38 19.89 27.45
CA ASN A 67 5.65 20.14 28.86
C ASN A 67 5.18 21.55 29.24
N ASP A 68 4.81 21.76 30.50
CA ASP A 68 4.36 23.07 30.96
C ASP A 68 5.44 24.16 30.92
N ASP A 69 6.71 23.75 31.03
CA ASP A 69 7.87 24.64 30.93
C ASP A 69 8.29 24.91 29.47
N SER A 70 7.69 24.19 28.51
CA SER A 70 8.02 24.34 27.10
C SER A 70 7.15 25.38 26.41
N PRO A 71 7.67 26.11 25.42
CA PRO A 71 6.86 27.00 24.61
C PRO A 71 5.79 26.20 23.85
N TYR A 72 4.63 26.83 23.67
CA TYR A 72 3.58 26.27 22.83
C TYR A 72 4.07 26.04 21.40
N ILE A 73 3.84 24.83 20.91
CA ILE A 73 4.04 24.46 19.51
C ILE A 73 2.90 25.05 18.68
N TYR A 74 1.67 24.95 19.21
CA TYR A 74 0.46 25.51 18.62
C TYR A 74 -0.26 26.40 19.62
N LYS A 75 -0.76 27.55 19.15
CA LYS A 75 -1.60 28.47 19.91
C LYS A 75 -2.83 28.78 19.08
N ASN A 76 -4.01 28.47 19.62
CA ASN A 76 -5.30 28.72 18.98
C ASN A 76 -5.37 28.29 17.51
N LEU A 77 -5.00 27.03 17.24
CA LEU A 77 -5.01 26.48 15.90
C LEU A 77 -6.46 26.18 15.48
N GLU A 78 -6.86 26.74 14.34
CA GLU A 78 -8.21 26.62 13.79
C GLU A 78 -8.17 26.34 12.29
N PHE A 79 -8.69 25.19 11.84
CA PHE A 79 -8.86 24.86 10.43
C PHE A 79 -9.81 23.68 10.22
N GLY A 80 -10.42 23.60 9.04
CA GLY A 80 -11.21 22.46 8.59
C GLY A 80 -10.49 21.66 7.50
N ILE A 81 -10.76 20.36 7.43
CA ILE A 81 -10.35 19.46 6.35
C ILE A 81 -11.60 18.83 5.74
N ASP A 82 -11.75 19.00 4.43
CA ASP A 82 -12.83 18.42 3.63
C ASP A 82 -12.34 17.19 2.84
N LEU A 83 -13.26 16.42 2.25
CA LEU A 83 -12.92 15.23 1.43
C LEU A 83 -11.98 15.54 0.26
N ASP A 84 -12.08 16.74 -0.32
CA ASP A 84 -11.26 17.17 -1.47
C ASP A 84 -10.02 18.00 -1.05
N THR A 85 -9.79 18.15 0.26
CA THR A 85 -8.68 18.97 0.78
C THR A 85 -7.34 18.27 0.57
N ARG A 86 -6.38 18.99 -0.04
CA ARG A 86 -4.97 18.60 -0.09
C ARG A 86 -4.19 19.47 0.89
N LEU A 87 -3.80 18.89 2.02
CA LEU A 87 -3.05 19.58 3.06
C LEU A 87 -1.54 19.29 2.93
N ALA A 88 -0.72 20.33 2.95
CA ALA A 88 0.74 20.22 3.03
C ALA A 88 1.25 20.87 4.31
N LEU A 89 2.04 20.14 5.10
CA LEU A 89 2.68 20.65 6.31
C LEU A 89 4.12 21.07 5.98
N VAL A 90 4.38 22.37 6.00
CA VAL A 90 5.69 22.97 5.68
C VAL A 90 6.25 23.75 6.86
N GLY A 91 7.57 23.66 7.03
CA GLY A 91 8.29 24.33 8.12
C GLY A 91 9.57 23.58 8.48
N PRO A 92 10.47 24.19 9.27
CA PRO A 92 11.74 23.59 9.67
C PRO A 92 11.55 22.34 10.52
N ASN A 93 12.62 21.56 10.69
CA ASN A 93 12.62 20.43 11.62
C ASN A 93 12.33 20.93 13.05
N GLY A 94 11.47 20.21 13.78
CA GLY A 94 11.03 20.62 15.12
C GLY A 94 9.84 21.59 15.15
N ALA A 95 9.32 22.07 14.01
CA ALA A 95 8.16 22.97 13.96
C ALA A 95 6.81 22.33 14.35
N GLY A 96 6.80 21.06 14.80
CA GLY A 96 5.58 20.38 15.26
C GLY A 96 4.80 19.60 14.19
N LYS A 97 5.24 19.52 12.94
CA LYS A 97 4.48 18.87 11.84
C LYS A 97 3.98 17.45 12.19
N SER A 98 4.87 16.58 12.67
CA SER A 98 4.49 15.22 13.12
C SER A 98 3.59 15.27 14.36
N THR A 99 3.78 16.25 15.24
CA THR A 99 2.90 16.48 16.40
C THR A 99 1.47 16.83 15.97
N LEU A 100 1.28 17.62 14.90
CA LEU A 100 -0.06 17.93 14.38
C LEU A 100 -0.77 16.66 13.88
N LEU A 101 -0.05 15.79 13.18
CA LEU A 101 -0.61 14.51 12.74
C LEU A 101 -1.00 13.62 13.92
N LYS A 102 -0.18 13.60 14.97
CA LYS A 102 -0.49 12.87 16.21
C LYS A 102 -1.70 13.43 16.95
N LEU A 103 -1.85 14.76 16.98
CA LEU A 103 -3.03 15.42 17.54
C LEU A 103 -4.29 15.05 16.75
N LEU A 104 -4.24 15.09 15.41
CA LEU A 104 -5.36 14.70 14.55
C LEU A 104 -5.75 13.22 14.70
N TYR A 105 -4.78 12.35 14.96
CA TYR A 105 -5.00 10.93 15.19
C TYR A 105 -5.43 10.61 16.64
N GLY A 106 -5.38 11.57 17.56
CA GLY A 106 -5.70 11.38 18.97
C GLY A 106 -4.63 10.63 19.77
N GLU A 107 -3.39 10.59 19.27
CA GLU A 107 -2.25 9.93 19.93
C GLU A 107 -1.66 10.75 21.09
N VAL A 108 -1.87 12.08 21.05
CA VAL A 108 -1.42 13.03 22.07
C VAL A 108 -2.52 14.06 22.31
N SER A 109 -2.60 14.63 23.52
CA SER A 109 -3.63 15.58 23.95
C SER A 109 -3.03 16.71 24.77
#